data_AF-A0A966DP76-F1
#
_entry.id   AF-A0A966DP76-F1
#
_cell.length_a   1.000
_cell.length_b   1.000
_cell.length_c   1.000
_cell.angle_alpha   90.00
_cell.angle_beta   90.00
_cell.angle_gamma   90.00
#
_symmetry.space_group_name_H-M   'P 1'
#
loop_
_entity.id
_entity.type
_entity.pdbx_description
1 polymer ?
#
loop_
_entity_poly.entity_id
_entity_poly.type
_entity_poly.pdbx_seq_one_letter_code
_entity_poly.pdbx_strand_id
1 'polypeptide(L)'
;MHFLTIYINVEHGISNNVFVVLLIAVIIGIVPESGPHLVFVTLFAAGTIPFSILLASSISQDGYGMLPMLAESKKGFAAGKIINMI
;
A
#
# COMPACT_ATOMS: atom_id res chain seq x y z
N MET A 1 4.72 -16.63 9.24
CA MET A 1 5.05 -15.80 8.07
C MET A 1 6.45 -16.11 7.54
N HIS A 2 6.71 -17.39 7.19
CA HIS A 2 7.94 -17.83 6.51
C HIS A 2 7.60 -18.38 5.11
N PHE A 3 6.32 -18.45 4.74
CA PHE A 3 5.85 -19.10 3.51
C PHE A 3 5.91 -18.21 2.26
N LEU A 4 5.81 -16.88 2.41
CA LEU A 4 5.82 -15.92 1.28
C LEU A 4 7.20 -15.75 0.64
N THR A 5 8.27 -15.86 1.44
CA THR A 5 9.67 -15.67 1.00
C THR A 5 10.31 -16.94 0.42
N ILE A 6 9.77 -18.14 0.68
CA ILE A 6 10.36 -19.39 0.15
C ILE A 6 9.96 -19.66 -1.31
N TYR A 7 8.77 -19.23 -1.76
CA TYR A 7 8.24 -19.63 -3.07
C TYR A 7 8.45 -18.61 -4.19
N ILE A 8 8.73 -17.35 -3.86
CA ILE A 8 8.92 -16.28 -4.86
C ILE A 8 10.22 -15.56 -4.51
N ASN A 9 11.14 -15.45 -5.47
CA ASN A 9 12.38 -14.67 -5.35
C ASN A 9 12.04 -13.16 -5.45
N VAL A 10 11.28 -12.68 -4.46
CA VAL A 10 10.71 -11.32 -4.41
C VAL A 10 11.82 -10.27 -4.39
N GLU A 11 12.95 -10.57 -3.75
CA GLU A 11 14.05 -9.65 -3.56
C GLU A 11 14.69 -9.21 -4.88
N HIS A 12 15.01 -10.15 -5.78
CA HIS A 12 15.51 -9.84 -7.12
C HIS A 12 14.46 -9.18 -8.04
N GLY A 13 13.18 -9.54 -7.87
CA GLY A 13 12.09 -8.94 -8.64
C GLY A 13 11.85 -7.48 -8.28
N ILE A 14 11.93 -7.15 -6.99
CA ILE A 14 11.74 -5.79 -6.46
C ILE A 14 12.94 -4.90 -6.80
N SER A 15 14.18 -5.38 -6.65
CA SER A 15 15.36 -4.56 -6.91
C SER A 15 15.43 -4.05 -8.35
N ASN A 16 14.98 -4.84 -9.32
CA ASN A 16 14.98 -4.45 -10.73
C ASN A 16 13.77 -3.59 -11.14
N ASN A 17 12.72 -3.52 -10.31
CA ASN A 17 11.45 -2.88 -10.68
C ASN A 17 10.89 -1.98 -9.58
N VAL A 18 11.75 -1.36 -8.77
CA VAL A 18 11.38 -0.51 -7.62
C VAL A 18 10.27 0.49 -7.98
N PHE A 19 10.32 1.08 -9.18
CA PHE A 19 9.31 2.02 -9.64
C PHE A 19 7.92 1.37 -9.85
N VAL A 20 7.88 0.17 -10.42
CA VAL A 20 6.63 -0.59 -10.60
C VAL A 20 6.07 -0.98 -9.24
N VAL A 21 6.92 -1.41 -8.31
CA VAL A 21 6.50 -1.76 -6.95
C VAL A 21 5.97 -0.54 -6.21
N LEU A 22 6.56 0.64 -6.42
CA LEU A 22 6.07 1.91 -5.88
C LEU A 22 4.69 2.27 -6.43
N LEU A 23 4.46 2.13 -7.75
CA LEU A 23 3.14 2.34 -8.35
C LEU A 23 2.10 1.36 -7.79
N ILE A 24 2.46 0.08 -7.66
CA ILE A 24 1.60 -0.93 -7.07
C ILE A 24 1.27 -0.57 -5.62
N ALA A 25 2.24 -0.10 -4.84
CA ALA A 25 2.04 0.31 -3.45
C ALA A 25 1.02 1.46 -3.32
N VAL A 26 1.10 2.45 -4.22
CA VAL A 26 0.12 3.54 -4.28
C VAL A 26 -1.27 3.03 -4.69
N ILE A 27 -1.35 2.17 -5.71
CA ILE A 27 -2.64 1.61 -6.15
C ILE A 27 -3.28 0.77 -5.05
N ILE A 28 -2.50 -0.02 -4.33
CA ILE A 28 -2.99 -0.83 -3.23
C ILE A 28 -3.45 0.05 -2.06
N GLY A 29 -2.75 1.15 -1.78
CA GLY A 29 -3.15 2.11 -0.74
C GLY A 29 -4.52 2.75 -1.00
N ILE A 30 -4.98 2.80 -2.26
CA ILE A 30 -6.34 3.27 -2.61
C ILE A 30 -7.44 2.36 -2.02
N VAL A 31 -7.15 1.12 -1.68
CA VAL A 31 -8.16 0.26 -1.05
C VAL A 31 -8.38 0.74 0.39
N PRO A 32 -9.62 1.10 0.80
CA PRO A 32 -9.90 1.56 2.15
C PRO A 32 -9.93 0.39 3.15
N GLU A 33 -8.77 -0.26 3.31
CA GLU A 33 -8.56 -1.40 4.20
C GLU A 33 -7.13 -1.36 4.75
N SER A 34 -6.97 -1.73 6.02
CA SER A 34 -5.67 -1.83 6.70
C SER A 34 -4.82 -3.03 6.26
N GLY A 35 -5.46 -4.11 5.83
CA GLY A 35 -4.84 -5.40 5.49
C GLY A 35 -3.71 -5.32 4.45
N PRO A 36 -3.94 -4.70 3.28
CA PRO A 36 -2.91 -4.62 2.24
C PRO A 36 -1.66 -3.82 2.65
N HIS A 37 -1.78 -2.83 3.55
CA HIS A 37 -0.62 -2.07 4.02
C HIS A 37 0.32 -2.89 4.93
N LEU A 38 -0.22 -3.84 5.70
CA LEU A 38 0.60 -4.73 6.54
C LEU A 38 1.60 -5.54 5.71
N VAL A 39 1.29 -5.83 4.44
CA VAL A 39 2.23 -6.48 3.52
C VAL A 39 3.47 -5.60 3.31
N PHE A 40 3.31 -4.29 3.11
CA PHE A 40 4.44 -3.38 2.96
C PHE A 40 5.23 -3.19 4.26
N VAL A 41 4.55 -3.10 5.41
CA VAL A 41 5.21 -3.04 6.72
C VAL A 41 6.08 -4.28 6.95
N THR A 42 5.55 -5.46 6.66
CA THR A 42 6.28 -6.72 6.83
C THR A 42 7.43 -6.88 5.85
N LEU A 43 7.25 -6.50 4.58
CA LEU A 43 8.32 -6.49 3.58
C LEU A 43 9.43 -5.48 3.93
N PHE A 44 9.08 -4.32 4.48
CA PHE A 44 10.06 -3.34 4.93
C PHE A 44 10.83 -3.83 6.16
N ALA A 45 10.12 -4.40 7.15
CA ALA A 45 10.74 -5.00 8.32
C ALA A 45 11.68 -6.17 7.97
N ALA A 46 11.38 -6.89 6.89
CA ALA A 46 12.24 -7.93 6.33
C ALA A 46 13.39 -7.41 5.46
N GLY A 47 13.50 -6.09 5.24
CA GLY A 47 14.54 -5.45 4.42
C GLY A 47 14.34 -5.60 2.90
N THR A 48 13.20 -6.11 2.45
CA THR A 48 12.94 -6.44 1.03
C THR A 48 12.52 -5.23 0.20
N ILE A 49 11.90 -4.22 0.82
CA ILE A 49 11.52 -2.96 0.15
C ILE A 49 12.20 -1.75 0.82
N PRO A 50 12.53 -0.69 0.07
CA PRO A 50 13.08 0.53 0.63
C PRO A 50 12.01 1.37 1.35
N PHE A 51 12.46 2.29 2.21
CA PHE A 51 11.60 3.20 2.98
C PHE A 51 10.63 4.00 2.10
N SER A 52 11.04 4.36 0.88
CA SER A 52 10.18 5.10 -0.06
C SER A 52 8.89 4.36 -0.43
N ILE A 53 8.94 3.03 -0.56
CA ILE A 53 7.75 2.22 -0.88
C ILE A 53 6.85 2.11 0.35
N LEU A 54 7.44 1.92 1.53
CA LEU A 54 6.69 1.93 2.78
C LEU A 54 5.97 3.28 2.95
N LEU A 55 6.71 4.38 2.81
CA LEU A 55 6.18 5.75 2.94
C LEU A 55 5.04 6.02 1.94
N ALA A 56 5.25 5.66 0.67
CA ALA A 56 4.21 5.82 -0.36
C ALA A 56 2.95 5.02 -0.02
N SER A 57 3.09 3.78 0.48
CA SER A 57 1.96 2.97 0.92
C SER A 57 1.27 3.55 2.17
N SER A 58 2.02 4.14 3.10
CA SER A 58 1.47 4.76 4.32
C SER A 58 0.68 6.03 4.03
N ILE A 59 1.17 6.89 3.12
CA ILE A 59 0.46 8.11 2.71
C ILE A 59 -0.81 7.75 1.93
N SER A 60 -0.70 6.78 1.02
CA SER A 60 -1.84 6.41 0.19
C SER A 60 -2.94 5.69 0.96
N GLN A 61 -2.64 5.10 2.13
CA GLN A 61 -3.62 4.31 2.87
C GLN A 61 -4.65 5.20 3.55
N ASP A 62 -5.90 4.81 3.37
CA ASP A 62 -7.04 5.42 4.04
C ASP A 62 -7.30 4.80 5.41
N GLY A 63 -7.70 5.62 6.38
CA GLY A 63 -8.18 5.14 7.68
C GLY A 63 -9.58 4.50 7.58
N TYR A 64 -9.98 3.79 8.64
CA TYR A 64 -11.30 3.12 8.73
C TYR A 64 -12.52 4.03 8.54
N GLY A 65 -12.36 5.36 8.63
CA GLY A 65 -13.41 6.34 8.36
C GLY A 65 -13.85 6.41 6.89
N MET A 66 -13.04 5.89 5.95
CA MET A 66 -13.38 5.90 4.53
C MET A 66 -14.41 4.85 4.11
N LEU A 67 -14.56 3.76 4.87
CA LEU A 67 -15.61 2.76 4.60
C LEU A 67 -17.03 3.34 4.85
N PRO A 68 -17.30 4.02 6.00
CA PRO A 68 -18.53 4.78 6.18
C PRO A 68 -18.75 5.86 5.11
N MET A 69 -17.71 6.64 4.76
CA MET A 69 -17.83 7.68 3.72
C MET A 69 -18.14 7.08 2.34
N LEU A 70 -17.58 5.91 2.00
CA LEU A 70 -17.91 5.20 0.77
C LEU A 70 -19.38 4.75 0.75
N ALA A 71 -19.90 4.32 1.92
CA ALA A 71 -21.30 3.93 2.08
C ALA A 71 -22.26 5.13 2.02
N GLU A 72 -21.85 6.29 2.54
CA GLU A 72 -22.66 7.52 2.56
C GLU A 72 -22.61 8.26 1.21
N SER A 73 -21.42 8.51 0.67
CA SER A 73 -21.22 9.34 -0.52
C SER A 73 -19.96 8.97 -1.30
N LYS A 74 -20.16 8.38 -2.49
CA LYS A 74 -19.08 8.09 -3.44
C LYS A 74 -18.26 9.33 -3.83
N LYS A 75 -18.91 10.50 -3.90
CA LYS A 75 -18.23 11.78 -4.20
C LYS A 75 -17.38 12.25 -3.01
N GLY A 76 -17.91 12.14 -1.79
CA GLY A 76 -17.17 12.46 -0.57
C GLY A 76 -15.95 11.56 -0.38
N PHE A 77 -16.12 10.26 -0.64
CA PHE A 77 -15.02 9.30 -0.67
C PHE A 77 -13.93 9.68 -1.68
N ALA A 78 -14.30 9.99 -2.93
CA ALA A 78 -13.34 10.39 -3.96
C ALA A 78 -12.60 11.68 -3.60
N ALA A 79 -13.30 12.69 -3.06
CA ALA A 79 -12.70 13.95 -2.64
C ALA A 79 -11.73 13.76 -1.46
N GLY A 80 -12.13 13.00 -0.43
CA GLY A 80 -11.27 12.67 0.70
C GLY A 80 -10.01 11.93 0.27
N LYS A 81 -10.14 11.01 -0.69
CA LYS A 81 -9.01 10.27 -1.27
C LYS A 81 -8.04 11.16 -2.03
N ILE A 82 -8.55 12.09 -2.84
CA ILE A 82 -7.68 13.05 -3.55
C ILE A 82 -6.90 13.90 -2.55
N ILE A 83 -7.54 14.35 -1.46
CA ILE A 83 -6.87 15.13 -0.41
C ILE A 83 -5.77 14.31 0.28
N ASN A 84 -6.01 13.02 0.54
CA ASN A 84 -5.03 12.14 1.20
C ASN A 84 -3.79 11.86 0.30
N MET A 85 -3.93 12.02 -1.02
CA MET A 85 -2.88 11.78 -2.01
C MET A 85 -2.06 13.00 -2.41
N ILE A 86 -2.44 14.21 -1.96
CA ILE A 86 -1.74 15.48 -2.23
C ILE A 86 -0.88 15.85 -1.01
#